data_AF-A0A5D2N102-F1
#
_entry.id   AF-A0A5D2N102-F1
#
_cell.length_a   1.000
_cell.length_b   1.000
_cell.length_c   1.000
_cell.angle_alpha   90.00
_cell.angle_beta   90.00
_cell.angle_gamma   90.00
#
_symmetry.space_group_name_H-M   'P 1'
#
loop_
_entity.id
_entity.type
_entity.pdbx_description
1 polymer ?
#
loop_
_entity_poly.entity_id
_entity_poly.type
_entity_poly.pdbx_seq_one_letter_code
_entity_poly.pdbx_strand_id
1 'polypeptide(L)'
;MEGWDPQNLILPEVGKLCRSQSEYLDQHFKTQKDVSSSSISSSSCLLSEWTKRCSDYNNRLLHLRTTLMDRTLSWISSSFRAKASLSNLNLTLSASSQYGTALKRLLGEELRLLALQLHRIHFIRQYVETALRLEALVGDLEDVVFSSGNCRPGNMFAKFSTLLTSQDFGVKEERLLKAIKAMNDIEEIIVNVEKAQQWHHLLKSVDHRVDKTLAVLRPETLAEHRALLASFGWPPKLLASKVESGGLSKLLNPLLLMHGDEKKSYAQSFHVLCALQQLHSRREARKFKTLGQKECEIRLWAIDELVSPLAVRMEYHFVKWAEQPEFMCALVYRVTRDFMEGISDILQPLIDAARLRSYSANEAWVSAMVHILSGFLTKNVFPALAERYKEKDMKLEVISLWLHLVDLIVAFDKQMQSLLRYETCLLFPDAQRRGISVLIVFCDRPDWLKIWAKMELKDGWKKLKAVLKDAKAWQIDDKHRVDFDVSTICETFLLSSREAHKAPFVAESALKLAQEMIDRCQTLPVILARAKFVRSTVARFFWYFSNVLLLHCRNAELSPEEVDGSLLVRACESINAARYVESKLQEWSDDASFLEMKIAENNSNM
;
A
#
# COMPACT_ATOMS: atom_id res chain seq x y z
N MET A 1 44.11 16.50 -30.64
CA MET A 1 43.98 17.97 -30.65
C MET A 1 44.12 18.39 -32.10
N GLU A 2 43.00 18.46 -32.80
CA GLU A 2 42.83 19.09 -34.10
C GLU A 2 41.74 20.15 -33.92
N GLY A 3 41.95 21.30 -34.55
CA GLY A 3 41.24 22.55 -34.28
C GLY A 3 39.73 22.44 -34.46
N TRP A 4 38.98 22.91 -33.46
CA TRP A 4 37.56 23.21 -33.61
C TRP A 4 37.44 24.56 -34.32
N ASP A 5 37.10 24.53 -35.59
CA ASP A 5 36.76 25.70 -36.37
C ASP A 5 35.38 26.24 -35.91
N PRO A 6 35.25 27.48 -35.39
CA PRO A 6 34.00 27.96 -34.77
C PRO A 6 32.85 28.20 -35.77
N GLN A 7 33.11 28.07 -37.07
CA GLN A 7 32.21 28.54 -38.13
C GLN A 7 31.16 27.52 -38.59
N ASN A 8 31.16 26.29 -38.05
CA ASN A 8 30.16 25.26 -38.38
C ASN A 8 29.29 24.83 -37.19
N LEU A 9 28.97 25.76 -36.28
CA LEU A 9 27.88 25.55 -35.31
C LEU A 9 26.53 25.76 -36.00
N ILE A 10 26.06 24.72 -36.69
CA ILE A 10 24.65 24.64 -37.08
C ILE A 10 23.88 24.41 -35.78
N LEU A 11 23.28 25.47 -35.25
CA LEU A 11 22.27 25.35 -34.19
C LEU A 11 21.20 24.37 -34.68
N PRO A 12 20.76 23.40 -33.86
CA PRO A 12 19.69 22.49 -34.26
C PRO A 12 18.48 23.31 -34.71
N GLU A 13 17.90 22.98 -35.86
CA GLU A 13 16.64 23.59 -36.28
C GLU A 13 15.63 23.49 -35.15
N VAL A 14 14.99 24.62 -34.81
CA VAL A 14 13.98 24.71 -33.76
C VAL A 14 12.87 23.70 -34.08
N GLY A 15 12.83 22.59 -33.34
CA GLY A 15 11.93 21.46 -33.57
C GLY A 15 12.59 20.08 -33.61
N LYS A 16 13.93 19.97 -33.69
CA LYS A 16 14.66 18.67 -33.67
C LYS A 16 15.22 18.26 -32.30
N LEU A 17 15.10 19.10 -31.28
CA LEU A 17 15.51 18.75 -29.92
C LEU A 17 14.51 17.76 -29.33
N CYS A 18 15.00 16.66 -28.75
CA CYS A 18 14.10 15.76 -28.04
C CYS A 18 13.59 16.44 -26.76
N ARG A 19 12.41 16.02 -26.27
CA ARG A 19 11.72 16.68 -25.16
C ARG A 19 12.60 16.87 -23.91
N SER A 20 13.49 15.91 -23.62
CA SER A 20 14.39 16.01 -22.47
C SER A 20 15.52 17.01 -22.68
N GLN A 21 15.96 17.25 -23.91
CA GLN A 21 16.95 18.27 -24.24
C GLN A 21 16.35 19.67 -24.17
N SER A 22 15.11 19.85 -24.63
CA SER A 22 14.39 21.13 -24.49
C SER A 22 14.07 21.42 -23.03
N GLU A 23 13.55 20.45 -22.27
CA GLU A 23 13.27 20.62 -20.84
C GLU A 23 14.53 20.94 -20.03
N TYR A 24 15.68 20.35 -20.38
CA TYR A 24 16.95 20.64 -19.74
C TYR A 24 17.43 22.08 -20.02
N LEU A 25 17.34 22.54 -21.27
CA LEU A 25 17.70 23.90 -21.64
C LEU A 25 16.77 24.93 -21.00
N ASP A 26 15.47 24.66 -20.99
CA ASP A 26 14.44 25.50 -20.35
C ASP A 26 14.59 25.55 -18.82
N GLN A 27 15.12 24.50 -18.19
CA GLN A 27 15.41 24.50 -16.76
C GLN A 27 16.61 25.36 -16.40
N HIS A 28 17.64 25.40 -17.25
CA HIS A 28 18.94 26.01 -16.94
C HIS A 28 19.16 27.40 -17.55
N PHE A 29 18.43 27.78 -18.61
CA PHE A 29 18.56 29.07 -19.30
C PHE A 29 17.20 29.76 -19.47
N LYS A 30 16.59 30.20 -18.36
CA LYS A 30 15.23 30.78 -18.34
C LYS A 30 15.18 32.23 -18.80
N THR A 31 16.26 32.98 -18.60
CA THR A 31 16.31 34.41 -18.92
C THR A 31 17.58 34.75 -19.70
N GLN A 32 17.53 35.82 -20.49
CA GLN A 32 18.68 36.29 -21.27
C GLN A 32 19.89 36.69 -20.40
N LYS A 33 19.65 36.95 -19.10
CA LYS A 33 20.68 37.22 -18.07
C LYS A 33 21.43 35.96 -17.60
N ASP A 34 20.88 34.77 -17.81
CA ASP A 34 21.52 33.49 -17.45
C ASP A 34 22.61 33.09 -18.46
N VAL A 35 22.54 33.64 -19.68
CA VAL A 35 23.51 33.43 -20.77
C VAL A 35 24.54 34.56 -20.82
N SER A 36 24.20 35.77 -20.36
CA SER A 36 25.11 36.92 -20.40
C SER A 36 26.05 36.97 -19.19
N SER A 37 27.22 37.57 -19.43
CA SER A 37 28.45 37.54 -18.63
C SER A 37 28.38 38.05 -17.18
N SER A 38 27.19 38.37 -16.64
CA SER A 38 26.99 38.74 -15.23
C SER A 38 26.76 37.56 -14.28
N SER A 39 26.61 36.34 -14.81
CA SER A 39 26.23 35.13 -14.06
C SER A 39 27.35 34.07 -14.05
N ILE A 40 28.60 34.52 -13.91
CA ILE A 40 29.82 33.69 -14.06
C ILE A 40 29.81 32.45 -13.14
N SER A 41 29.16 32.51 -11.98
CA SER A 41 29.11 31.40 -11.01
C SER A 41 28.20 30.24 -11.43
N SER A 42 27.07 30.53 -12.05
CA SER A 42 26.07 29.51 -12.45
C SER A 42 26.47 28.85 -13.77
N SER A 43 27.00 29.63 -14.71
CA SER A 43 27.51 29.11 -15.99
C SER A 43 28.80 28.32 -15.83
N SER A 44 29.71 28.70 -14.91
CA SER A 44 30.91 27.90 -14.64
C SER A 44 30.60 26.58 -13.93
N CYS A 45 29.58 26.54 -13.06
CA CYS A 45 29.15 25.32 -12.38
C CYS A 45 28.59 24.31 -13.39
N LEU A 46 27.72 24.74 -14.30
CA LEU A 46 27.22 23.90 -15.39
C LEU A 46 28.35 23.45 -16.32
N LEU A 47 29.25 24.36 -16.72
CA LEU A 47 30.40 23.99 -17.54
C LEU A 47 31.27 22.94 -16.83
N SER A 48 31.49 23.06 -15.52
CA SER A 48 32.25 22.09 -14.73
C SER A 48 31.55 20.73 -14.63
N GLU A 49 30.21 20.71 -14.50
CA GLU A 49 29.41 19.50 -14.48
C GLU A 49 29.43 18.79 -15.83
N TRP A 50 29.26 19.54 -16.92
CA TRP A 50 29.36 19.01 -18.29
C TRP A 50 30.77 18.52 -18.60
N THR A 51 31.80 19.27 -18.20
CA THR A 51 33.19 18.84 -18.37
C THR A 51 33.47 17.55 -17.60
N LYS A 52 32.94 17.43 -16.37
CA LYS A 52 33.03 16.21 -15.56
C LYS A 52 32.28 15.03 -16.19
N ARG A 53 31.06 15.24 -16.68
CA ARG A 53 30.30 14.21 -17.40
C ARG A 53 31.01 13.78 -18.68
N CYS A 54 31.53 14.72 -19.45
CA CYS A 54 32.34 14.43 -20.64
C CYS A 54 33.62 13.67 -20.29
N SER A 55 34.32 14.02 -19.20
CA SER A 55 35.48 13.24 -18.74
C SER A 55 35.10 11.83 -18.28
N ASP A 56 33.96 11.67 -17.60
CA ASP A 56 33.47 10.36 -17.17
C ASP A 56 33.06 9.49 -18.36
N TYR A 57 32.42 10.08 -19.37
CA TYR A 57 32.12 9.40 -20.63
C TYR A 57 33.38 9.04 -21.41
N ASN A 58 34.37 9.94 -21.48
CA ASN A 58 35.65 9.65 -22.10
C ASN A 58 36.38 8.52 -21.38
N ASN A 59 36.39 8.49 -20.04
CA ASN A 59 36.96 7.41 -19.25
C ASN A 59 36.25 6.08 -19.49
N ARG A 60 34.91 6.08 -19.59
CA ARG A 60 34.12 4.89 -19.95
C ARG A 60 34.39 4.41 -21.37
N LEU A 61 34.55 5.33 -22.32
CA LEU A 61 34.92 5.00 -23.71
C LEU A 61 36.35 4.47 -23.79
N LEU A 62 37.28 5.02 -23.01
CA LEU A 62 38.65 4.51 -22.90
C LEU A 62 38.66 3.11 -22.30
N HIS A 63 37.89 2.89 -21.22
CA HIS A 63 37.71 1.57 -20.61
C HIS A 63 37.07 0.57 -21.59
N LEU A 64 36.05 0.99 -22.33
CA LEU A 64 35.43 0.15 -23.36
C LEU A 64 36.44 -0.19 -24.45
N ARG A 65 37.24 0.79 -24.90
CA ARG A 65 38.30 0.59 -25.90
C ARG A 65 39.38 -0.36 -25.41
N THR A 66 39.87 -0.22 -24.18
CA THR A 66 40.87 -1.13 -23.61
C THR A 66 40.28 -2.54 -23.47
N THR A 67 39.05 -2.67 -22.97
CA THR A 67 38.36 -3.96 -22.85
C THR A 67 38.15 -4.62 -24.22
N LEU A 68 37.76 -3.84 -25.23
CA LEU A 68 37.62 -4.32 -26.60
C LEU A 68 38.98 -4.74 -27.17
N MET A 69 40.03 -3.94 -26.95
CA MET A 69 41.38 -4.27 -27.40
C MET A 69 41.89 -5.56 -26.75
N ASP A 70 41.68 -5.75 -25.44
CA ASP A 70 42.03 -6.98 -24.73
C ASP A 70 41.27 -8.19 -25.27
N ARG A 71 39.96 -8.03 -25.51
CA ARG A 71 39.14 -9.09 -26.14
C ARG A 71 39.57 -9.37 -27.57
N THR A 72 39.94 -8.36 -28.34
CA THR A 72 40.43 -8.50 -29.70
C THR A 72 41.81 -9.18 -29.72
N LEU A 73 42.71 -8.84 -28.81
CA LEU A 73 44.01 -9.52 -28.65
C LEU A 73 43.83 -10.98 -28.18
N SER A 74 42.89 -11.24 -27.28
CA SER A 74 42.48 -12.59 -26.88
C SER A 74 41.91 -13.39 -28.07
N TRP A 75 41.10 -12.75 -28.92
CA TRP A 75 40.55 -13.37 -30.10
C TRP A 75 41.61 -13.61 -31.19
N ILE A 76 42.51 -12.65 -31.41
CA ILE A 76 43.64 -12.77 -32.33
C ILE A 76 44.57 -13.88 -31.88
N SER A 77 44.92 -13.95 -30.59
CA SER A 77 45.77 -15.03 -30.05
C SER A 77 45.10 -16.39 -30.13
N SER A 78 43.79 -16.48 -29.87
CA SER A 78 42.99 -17.68 -30.06
C SER A 78 42.91 -18.09 -31.54
N SER A 79 42.83 -17.10 -32.45
CA SER A 79 42.82 -17.30 -33.91
C SER A 79 44.18 -17.76 -34.44
N PHE A 80 45.29 -17.20 -33.95
CA PHE A 80 46.64 -17.69 -34.25
C PHE A 80 46.86 -19.09 -33.71
N ARG A 81 46.37 -19.38 -32.49
CA ARG A 81 46.39 -20.74 -31.92
C ARG A 81 45.57 -21.70 -32.77
N ALA A 82 44.39 -21.30 -33.21
CA ALA A 82 43.55 -22.07 -34.12
C ALA A 82 44.21 -22.27 -35.49
N LYS A 83 44.88 -21.25 -36.04
CA LYS A 83 45.63 -21.31 -37.30
C LYS A 83 46.84 -22.25 -37.19
N ALA A 84 47.57 -22.20 -36.07
CA ALA A 84 48.67 -23.12 -35.78
C ALA A 84 48.16 -24.56 -35.61
N SER A 85 47.02 -24.76 -34.95
CA SER A 85 46.33 -26.05 -34.89
C SER A 85 45.85 -26.51 -36.26
N LEU A 86 45.39 -25.59 -37.13
CA LEU A 86 44.95 -25.88 -38.49
C LEU A 86 46.13 -26.23 -39.41
N SER A 87 47.30 -25.58 -39.27
CA SER A 87 48.51 -25.93 -40.01
C SER A 87 49.08 -27.28 -39.56
N ASN A 88 49.01 -27.58 -38.26
CA ASN A 88 49.37 -28.89 -37.72
C ASN A 88 48.40 -29.99 -38.21
N LEU A 89 47.10 -29.65 -38.32
CA LEU A 89 46.08 -30.49 -38.94
C LEU A 89 46.32 -30.68 -40.44
N ASN A 90 46.76 -29.64 -41.15
CA ASN A 90 47.04 -29.71 -42.58
C ASN A 90 48.22 -30.65 -42.88
N LEU A 91 49.27 -30.60 -42.04
CA LEU A 91 50.40 -31.54 -42.11
C LEU A 91 49.97 -33.00 -41.84
N THR A 92 49.03 -33.22 -40.91
CA THR A 92 48.47 -34.55 -40.62
C THR A 92 47.46 -35.01 -41.67
N LEU A 93 46.76 -34.09 -42.35
CA LEU A 93 45.82 -34.37 -43.45
C LEU A 93 46.52 -34.65 -44.79
N SER A 94 47.70 -34.09 -45.06
CA SER A 94 48.50 -34.49 -46.23
C SER A 94 48.99 -35.95 -46.18
N ALA A 95 48.92 -36.59 -45.00
CA ALA A 95 49.29 -37.99 -44.80
C ALA A 95 48.10 -38.97 -44.85
N SER A 96 46.85 -38.50 -44.95
CA SER A 96 45.69 -39.40 -44.86
C SER A 96 44.55 -39.01 -45.81
N SER A 97 44.49 -39.80 -46.88
CA SER A 97 43.36 -40.15 -47.75
C SER A 97 42.54 -39.06 -48.47
N GLN A 98 42.52 -39.22 -49.79
CA GLN A 98 41.68 -38.54 -50.77
C GLN A 98 40.18 -38.71 -50.48
N TYR A 99 39.42 -37.64 -50.64
CA TYR A 99 37.95 -37.48 -50.48
C TYR A 99 37.41 -37.23 -49.06
N GLY A 100 37.45 -35.97 -48.59
CA GLY A 100 36.76 -35.55 -47.36
C GLY A 100 36.53 -34.05 -47.14
N THR A 101 37.05 -33.16 -47.98
CA THR A 101 37.07 -31.70 -47.73
C THR A 101 35.83 -30.93 -48.22
N ALA A 102 35.07 -31.44 -49.19
CA ALA A 102 33.82 -30.79 -49.61
C ALA A 102 32.68 -30.96 -48.59
N LEU A 103 32.65 -32.10 -47.89
CA LEU A 103 31.57 -32.46 -46.96
C LEU A 103 31.61 -31.63 -45.66
N LYS A 104 32.81 -31.24 -45.16
CA LYS A 104 32.95 -30.49 -43.89
C LYS A 104 32.62 -28.99 -43.99
N ARG A 105 32.76 -28.35 -45.15
CA ARG A 105 32.33 -26.94 -45.36
C ARG A 105 30.81 -26.83 -45.47
N LEU A 106 30.19 -27.77 -46.19
CA LEU A 106 28.74 -27.87 -46.38
C LEU A 106 28.00 -28.16 -45.06
N LEU A 107 28.57 -29.01 -44.18
CA LEU A 107 27.97 -29.34 -42.88
C LEU A 107 28.14 -28.28 -41.78
N GLY A 108 29.09 -27.34 -41.89
CA GLY A 108 29.46 -26.45 -40.78
C GLY A 108 28.86 -25.04 -40.83
N GLU A 109 29.00 -24.34 -41.96
CA GLU A 109 28.58 -22.94 -42.11
C GLU A 109 27.22 -22.81 -42.78
N GLU A 110 26.97 -23.55 -43.88
CA GLU A 110 25.68 -23.55 -44.57
C GLU A 110 24.58 -24.18 -43.72
N LEU A 111 24.88 -25.30 -43.04
CA LEU A 111 23.94 -25.95 -42.12
C LEU A 111 23.58 -25.04 -40.92
N ARG A 112 24.53 -24.24 -40.43
CA ARG A 112 24.31 -23.28 -39.34
C ARG A 112 23.50 -22.08 -39.79
N LEU A 113 23.75 -21.55 -40.99
CA LEU A 113 22.93 -20.50 -41.60
C LEU A 113 21.51 -20.99 -41.89
N LEU A 114 21.36 -22.22 -42.39
CA LEU A 114 20.08 -22.85 -42.63
C LEU A 114 19.33 -23.12 -41.32
N ALA A 115 20.03 -23.54 -40.27
CA ALA A 115 19.45 -23.68 -38.93
C ALA A 115 18.98 -22.34 -38.35
N LEU A 116 19.73 -21.24 -38.57
CA LEU A 116 19.30 -19.90 -38.16
C LEU A 116 18.07 -19.42 -38.94
N GLN A 117 18.00 -19.68 -40.26
CA GLN A 117 16.81 -19.35 -41.06
C GLN A 117 15.61 -20.23 -40.69
N LEU A 118 15.81 -21.53 -40.47
CA LEU A 118 14.76 -22.42 -39.97
C LEU A 118 14.26 -21.98 -38.60
N HIS A 119 15.15 -21.55 -37.71
CA HIS A 119 14.77 -21.02 -36.40
C HIS A 119 13.96 -19.72 -36.53
N ARG A 120 14.35 -18.82 -37.44
CA ARG A 120 13.60 -17.59 -37.74
C ARG A 120 12.23 -17.89 -38.34
N ILE A 121 12.15 -18.80 -39.31
CA ILE A 121 10.88 -19.22 -39.92
C ILE A 121 9.98 -19.87 -38.86
N HIS A 122 10.54 -20.74 -38.02
CA HIS A 122 9.82 -21.37 -36.92
C HIS A 122 9.27 -20.32 -35.93
N PHE A 123 10.08 -19.32 -35.57
CA PHE A 123 9.65 -18.23 -34.70
C PHE A 123 8.53 -17.37 -35.31
N ILE A 124 8.63 -17.02 -36.59
CA ILE A 124 7.57 -16.28 -37.30
C ILE A 124 6.30 -17.12 -37.37
N ARG A 125 6.42 -18.40 -37.70
CA ARG A 125 5.28 -19.33 -37.74
C ARG A 125 4.59 -19.42 -36.39
N GLN A 126 5.35 -19.58 -35.30
CA GLN A 126 4.83 -19.63 -33.94
C GLN A 126 4.09 -18.34 -33.55
N TYR A 127 4.64 -17.18 -33.94
CA TYR A 127 3.99 -15.88 -33.74
C TYR A 127 2.65 -15.81 -34.48
N VAL A 128 2.63 -16.14 -35.77
CA VAL A 128 1.42 -16.07 -36.60
C VAL A 128 0.34 -17.06 -36.11
N GLU A 129 0.72 -18.30 -35.81
CA GLU A 129 -0.20 -19.31 -35.27
C GLU A 129 -0.81 -18.86 -33.93
N THR A 130 0.00 -18.27 -33.05
CA THR A 130 -0.48 -17.76 -31.75
C THR A 130 -1.36 -16.53 -31.92
N ALA A 131 -0.99 -15.61 -32.80
CA ALA A 131 -1.78 -14.41 -33.10
C ALA A 131 -3.15 -14.76 -33.70
N LEU A 132 -3.20 -15.70 -34.66
CA LEU A 132 -4.46 -16.18 -35.24
C LEU A 132 -5.35 -16.86 -34.20
N ARG A 133 -4.76 -17.66 -33.31
CA ARG A 133 -5.51 -18.31 -32.22
C ARG A 133 -6.09 -17.29 -31.24
N LEU A 134 -5.31 -16.27 -30.87
CA LEU A 134 -5.78 -15.18 -30.01
C LEU A 134 -6.84 -14.33 -30.70
N GLU A 135 -6.69 -14.05 -31.99
CA GLU A 135 -7.69 -13.32 -32.78
C GLU A 135 -9.03 -14.06 -32.80
N ALA A 136 -9.02 -15.37 -33.04
CA ALA A 136 -10.23 -16.18 -33.02
C ALA A 136 -10.91 -16.16 -31.64
N LEU A 137 -10.16 -16.38 -30.56
CA LEU A 137 -10.73 -16.40 -29.21
C LEU A 137 -11.27 -15.04 -28.75
N VAL A 138 -10.58 -13.94 -29.10
CA VAL A 138 -11.06 -12.59 -28.81
C VAL A 138 -12.29 -12.27 -29.66
N GLY A 139 -12.32 -12.72 -30.92
CA GLY A 139 -13.50 -12.65 -31.78
C GLY A 139 -14.70 -13.39 -31.18
N ASP A 140 -14.52 -14.64 -30.74
CA ASP A 140 -15.56 -15.43 -30.08
C ASP A 140 -16.07 -14.73 -28.81
N LEU A 141 -15.17 -14.13 -28.02
CA LEU A 141 -15.53 -13.36 -26.84
C LEU A 141 -16.35 -12.11 -27.20
N GLU A 142 -15.92 -11.34 -28.20
CA GLU A 142 -16.63 -10.16 -28.67
C GLU A 142 -18.01 -10.56 -29.21
N ASP A 143 -18.11 -11.62 -29.99
CA ASP A 143 -19.37 -12.12 -30.51
C ASP A 143 -20.31 -12.54 -29.39
N VAL A 144 -19.85 -13.30 -28.38
CA VAL A 144 -20.70 -13.70 -27.24
C VAL A 144 -21.27 -12.47 -26.50
N VAL A 145 -20.49 -11.39 -26.37
CA VAL A 145 -20.89 -10.18 -25.64
C VAL A 145 -21.72 -9.21 -26.48
N PHE A 146 -21.45 -9.11 -27.78
CA PHE A 146 -22.11 -8.13 -28.65
C PHE A 146 -23.23 -8.72 -29.53
N SER A 147 -23.39 -10.05 -29.60
CA SER A 147 -24.41 -10.70 -30.45
C SER A 147 -25.83 -10.77 -29.87
N SER A 148 -26.07 -10.38 -28.62
CA SER A 148 -27.44 -10.40 -28.04
C SER A 148 -28.16 -9.08 -28.26
N GLY A 149 -29.03 -9.06 -29.27
CA GLY A 149 -30.04 -8.03 -29.45
C GLY A 149 -30.08 -7.55 -30.89
N ASN A 150 -31.12 -7.98 -31.61
CA ASN A 150 -31.53 -7.48 -32.90
C ASN A 150 -31.79 -5.95 -32.82
N CYS A 151 -30.74 -5.15 -32.94
CA CYS A 151 -30.81 -3.68 -32.88
C CYS A 151 -30.14 -3.09 -34.12
N ARG A 152 -30.96 -2.46 -34.95
CA ARG A 152 -30.53 -1.56 -36.02
C ARG A 152 -29.43 -0.60 -35.50
N PRO A 153 -28.46 -0.22 -36.35
CA PRO A 153 -27.38 0.69 -35.98
C PRO A 153 -27.96 2.11 -35.85
N GLY A 154 -28.52 2.43 -34.69
CA GLY A 154 -29.20 3.70 -34.50
C GLY A 154 -29.85 3.88 -33.15
N ASN A 155 -29.14 3.56 -32.05
CA ASN A 155 -29.23 4.21 -30.73
C ASN A 155 -28.47 3.38 -29.68
N MET A 156 -27.19 3.71 -29.46
CA MET A 156 -26.31 3.01 -28.51
C MET A 156 -26.61 3.29 -27.02
N PHE A 157 -27.63 4.07 -26.67
CA PHE A 157 -27.80 4.54 -25.28
C PHE A 157 -29.23 4.51 -24.72
N ALA A 158 -30.21 3.95 -25.44
CA ALA A 158 -31.61 3.99 -24.97
C ALA A 158 -32.21 2.59 -24.85
N LYS A 159 -32.51 2.23 -23.58
CA LYS A 159 -33.40 1.14 -23.11
C LYS A 159 -32.77 -0.26 -22.92
N PHE A 160 -32.04 -0.41 -21.81
CA PHE A 160 -31.81 -1.72 -21.15
C PHE A 160 -32.61 -1.85 -19.84
N SER A 161 -33.84 -1.34 -19.83
CA SER A 161 -34.76 -1.50 -18.70
C SER A 161 -35.98 -2.26 -19.22
N THR A 162 -35.86 -3.57 -19.29
CA THR A 162 -37.00 -4.47 -19.50
C THR A 162 -37.06 -5.37 -18.28
N LEU A 163 -38.22 -5.39 -17.62
CA LEU A 163 -38.49 -6.24 -16.47
C LEU A 163 -38.09 -7.68 -16.78
N LEU A 164 -37.30 -8.28 -15.89
CA LEU A 164 -36.85 -9.67 -15.98
C LEU A 164 -38.04 -10.61 -15.82
N THR A 165 -38.39 -11.32 -16.89
CA THR A 165 -39.09 -12.61 -16.78
C THR A 165 -38.10 -13.69 -16.38
N SER A 166 -38.51 -14.63 -15.51
CA SER A 166 -37.67 -15.72 -14.97
C SER A 166 -36.92 -16.53 -16.05
N GLN A 167 -37.44 -16.59 -17.27
CA GLN A 167 -36.85 -17.30 -18.40
C GLN A 167 -35.66 -16.56 -19.05
N ASP A 168 -35.58 -15.23 -18.92
CA ASP A 168 -34.50 -14.42 -19.50
C ASP A 168 -33.21 -14.45 -18.67
N PHE A 169 -33.32 -14.78 -17.37
CA PHE A 169 -32.16 -14.82 -16.47
C PHE A 169 -31.19 -15.95 -16.83
N GLY A 170 -31.71 -17.15 -17.10
CA GLY A 170 -30.87 -18.32 -17.43
C GLY A 170 -30.09 -18.18 -18.73
N VAL A 171 -30.67 -17.55 -19.77
CA VAL A 171 -30.01 -17.36 -21.06
C VAL A 171 -28.86 -16.35 -20.97
N LYS A 172 -29.05 -15.29 -20.18
CA LYS A 172 -28.01 -14.28 -19.95
C LYS A 172 -26.86 -14.82 -19.10
N GLU A 173 -27.18 -15.62 -18.08
CA GLU A 173 -26.18 -16.27 -17.24
C GLU A 173 -25.33 -17.27 -18.02
N GLU A 174 -25.92 -18.07 -18.90
CA GLU A 174 -25.19 -18.99 -19.77
C GLU A 174 -24.24 -18.22 -20.72
N ARG A 175 -24.67 -17.07 -21.21
CA ARG A 175 -23.83 -16.16 -22.02
C ARG A 175 -22.63 -15.65 -21.22
N LEU A 176 -22.85 -15.22 -19.97
CA LEU A 176 -21.78 -14.76 -19.09
C LEU A 176 -20.77 -15.86 -18.77
N LEU A 177 -21.22 -17.09 -18.53
CA LEU A 177 -20.34 -18.24 -18.31
C LEU A 177 -19.51 -18.56 -19.56
N LYS A 178 -20.10 -18.50 -20.76
CA LYS A 178 -19.37 -18.66 -22.03
C LYS A 178 -18.31 -17.56 -22.21
N ALA A 179 -18.64 -16.30 -21.90
CA ALA A 179 -17.69 -15.20 -21.96
C ALA A 179 -16.53 -15.40 -20.97
N ILE A 180 -16.82 -15.75 -19.72
CA ILE A 180 -15.79 -16.03 -18.69
C ILE A 180 -14.88 -17.19 -19.12
N LYS A 181 -15.44 -18.23 -19.75
CA LYS A 181 -14.65 -19.35 -20.30
C LYS A 181 -13.73 -18.88 -21.41
N ALA A 182 -14.24 -18.18 -22.42
CA ALA A 182 -13.42 -17.65 -23.52
C ALA A 182 -12.28 -16.75 -23.00
N MET A 183 -12.57 -15.91 -22.01
CA MET A 183 -11.56 -15.09 -21.35
C MET A 183 -10.49 -15.90 -20.61
N ASN A 184 -10.87 -17.01 -19.95
CA ASN A 184 -9.90 -17.90 -19.31
C ASN A 184 -8.99 -18.56 -20.34
N ASP A 185 -9.55 -19.01 -21.46
CA ASP A 185 -8.81 -19.63 -22.56
C ASP A 185 -7.80 -18.63 -23.18
N ILE A 186 -8.20 -17.35 -23.31
CA ILE A 186 -7.30 -16.26 -23.75
C ILE A 186 -6.16 -16.06 -22.76
N GLU A 187 -6.45 -15.95 -21.46
CA GLU A 187 -5.43 -15.73 -20.43
C GLU A 187 -4.44 -16.90 -20.34
N GLU A 188 -4.87 -18.15 -20.55
CA GLU A 188 -3.98 -19.31 -20.56
C GLU A 188 -2.92 -19.23 -21.68
N ILE A 189 -3.32 -18.76 -22.87
CA ILE A 189 -2.39 -18.56 -23.99
C ILE A 189 -1.47 -17.37 -23.72
N ILE A 190 -2.01 -16.27 -23.18
CA ILE A 190 -1.24 -15.06 -22.88
C ILE A 190 -0.11 -15.33 -21.88
N VAL A 191 -0.35 -16.13 -20.84
CA VAL A 191 0.68 -16.49 -19.83
C VAL A 191 1.88 -17.20 -20.49
N ASN A 192 1.64 -17.97 -21.55
CA ASN A 192 2.71 -18.62 -22.31
C ASN A 192 3.45 -17.62 -23.23
N VAL A 193 2.74 -16.64 -23.78
CA VAL A 193 3.29 -15.56 -24.62
C VAL A 193 4.15 -14.58 -23.83
N GLU A 194 3.79 -14.27 -22.58
CA GLU A 194 4.52 -13.33 -21.71
C GLU A 194 5.98 -13.75 -21.48
N LYS A 195 6.27 -15.06 -21.50
CA LYS A 195 7.64 -15.59 -21.40
C LYS A 195 8.52 -15.19 -22.59
N ALA A 196 7.91 -14.92 -23.75
CA ALA A 196 8.58 -14.44 -24.94
C ALA A 196 8.56 -12.89 -24.96
N GLN A 197 9.60 -12.26 -24.38
CA GLN A 197 9.71 -10.80 -24.23
C GLN A 197 9.55 -9.97 -25.51
N GLN A 198 9.56 -10.59 -26.70
CA GLN A 198 9.52 -9.92 -27.99
C GLN A 198 8.09 -9.65 -28.52
N TRP A 199 7.02 -10.18 -27.90
CA TRP A 199 5.64 -10.10 -28.44
C TRP A 199 4.75 -9.05 -27.73
N HIS A 200 5.34 -7.98 -27.20
CA HIS A 200 4.63 -7.01 -26.36
C HIS A 200 3.48 -6.26 -27.09
N HIS A 201 3.58 -6.04 -28.40
CA HIS A 201 2.53 -5.38 -29.18
C HIS A 201 1.29 -6.26 -29.33
N LEU A 202 1.48 -7.56 -29.54
CA LEU A 202 0.39 -8.53 -29.57
C LEU A 202 -0.31 -8.59 -28.22
N LEU A 203 0.46 -8.68 -27.13
CA LEU A 203 -0.05 -8.66 -25.76
C LEU A 203 -0.91 -7.42 -25.50
N LYS A 204 -0.40 -6.23 -25.84
CA LYS A 204 -1.10 -4.95 -25.64
C LYS A 204 -2.40 -4.87 -26.45
N SER A 205 -2.40 -5.39 -27.68
CA SER A 205 -3.59 -5.39 -28.54
C SER A 205 -4.70 -6.29 -27.99
N VAL A 206 -4.35 -7.52 -27.63
CA VAL A 206 -5.29 -8.47 -27.01
C VAL A 206 -5.80 -7.91 -25.69
N ASP A 207 -4.90 -7.36 -24.86
CA ASP A 207 -5.30 -6.77 -23.59
C ASP A 207 -6.29 -5.62 -23.78
N HIS A 208 -6.05 -4.72 -24.73
CA HIS A 208 -6.96 -3.61 -25.00
C HIS A 208 -8.38 -4.08 -25.39
N ARG A 209 -8.49 -5.12 -26.23
CA ARG A 209 -9.80 -5.65 -26.65
C ARG A 209 -10.53 -6.35 -25.50
N VAL A 210 -9.82 -7.18 -24.74
CA VAL A 210 -10.38 -7.85 -23.56
C VAL A 210 -10.81 -6.83 -22.50
N ASP A 211 -10.03 -5.76 -22.28
CA ASP A 211 -10.40 -4.64 -21.39
C ASP A 211 -11.69 -3.94 -21.84
N LYS A 212 -11.83 -3.70 -23.15
CA LYS A 212 -13.03 -3.09 -23.73
C LYS A 212 -14.26 -3.97 -23.48
N THR A 213 -14.14 -5.28 -23.64
CA THR A 213 -15.24 -6.22 -23.38
C THR A 213 -15.57 -6.30 -21.88
N LEU A 214 -14.56 -6.34 -21.01
CA LEU A 214 -14.75 -6.31 -19.56
C LEU A 214 -15.45 -5.04 -19.06
N ALA A 215 -15.17 -3.89 -19.69
CA ALA A 215 -15.81 -2.62 -19.35
C ALA A 215 -17.33 -2.63 -19.61
N VAL A 216 -17.82 -3.51 -20.49
CA VAL A 216 -19.26 -3.71 -20.75
C VAL A 216 -19.83 -4.82 -19.86
N LEU A 217 -19.15 -5.97 -19.80
CA LEU A 217 -19.60 -7.12 -19.02
C LEU A 217 -19.73 -6.83 -17.52
N ARG A 218 -18.77 -6.11 -16.94
CA ARG A 218 -18.74 -5.89 -15.49
C ARG A 218 -19.97 -5.11 -14.99
N PRO A 219 -20.31 -3.92 -15.54
CA PRO A 219 -21.53 -3.21 -15.14
C PRO A 219 -22.81 -4.02 -15.37
N GLU A 220 -22.88 -4.79 -16.47
CA GLU A 220 -24.03 -5.64 -16.81
C GLU A 220 -24.26 -6.71 -15.74
N THR A 221 -23.24 -7.53 -15.45
CA THR A 221 -23.31 -8.60 -14.44
C THR A 221 -23.64 -8.07 -13.05
N LEU A 222 -23.07 -6.91 -12.66
CA LEU A 222 -23.37 -6.28 -11.38
C LEU A 222 -24.82 -5.78 -11.31
N ALA A 223 -25.33 -5.20 -12.41
CA ALA A 223 -26.72 -4.74 -12.48
C ALA A 223 -27.72 -5.91 -12.39
N GLU A 224 -27.42 -7.03 -13.02
CA GLU A 224 -28.23 -8.25 -12.95
C GLU A 224 -28.24 -8.85 -11.53
N HIS A 225 -27.08 -8.94 -10.89
CA HIS A 225 -27.00 -9.39 -9.50
C HIS A 225 -27.79 -8.47 -8.55
N ARG A 226 -27.69 -7.15 -8.73
CA ARG A 226 -28.50 -6.18 -7.96
C ARG A 226 -30.00 -6.35 -8.20
N ALA A 227 -30.42 -6.62 -9.43
CA ALA A 227 -31.82 -6.85 -9.76
C ALA A 227 -32.37 -8.10 -9.06
N LEU A 228 -31.59 -9.18 -9.01
CA LEU A 228 -31.92 -10.37 -8.21
C LEU A 228 -32.03 -10.05 -6.72
N LEU A 229 -31.05 -9.36 -6.14
CA LEU A 229 -31.06 -8.96 -4.74
C LEU A 229 -32.32 -8.12 -4.41
N ALA A 230 -32.67 -7.18 -5.30
CA ALA A 230 -33.87 -6.37 -5.17
C ALA A 230 -35.15 -7.22 -5.19
N SER A 231 -35.19 -8.28 -6.01
CA SER A 231 -36.34 -9.19 -6.07
C SER A 231 -36.59 -9.93 -4.75
N PHE A 232 -35.53 -10.19 -3.98
CA PHE A 232 -35.60 -10.81 -2.64
C PHE A 232 -35.88 -9.80 -1.52
N GLY A 233 -36.12 -8.53 -1.85
CA GLY A 233 -36.36 -7.48 -0.86
C GLY A 233 -35.09 -6.88 -0.24
N TRP A 234 -33.93 -7.07 -0.86
CA TRP A 234 -32.69 -6.41 -0.45
C TRP A 234 -32.58 -4.98 -1.05
N PRO A 235 -32.07 -3.98 -0.30
CA PRO A 235 -31.71 -4.05 1.11
C PRO A 235 -32.95 -4.00 2.03
N PRO A 236 -32.89 -4.63 3.21
CA PRO A 236 -33.94 -4.57 4.24
C PRO A 236 -34.00 -3.20 4.93
N LYS A 237 -35.15 -2.89 5.54
CA LYS A 237 -35.33 -1.64 6.30
C LYS A 237 -34.37 -1.62 7.49
N LEU A 238 -33.59 -0.54 7.65
CA LEU A 238 -32.59 -0.40 8.71
C LEU A 238 -33.21 -0.25 10.12
N LEU A 239 -34.49 0.09 10.19
CA LEU A 239 -35.27 0.23 11.42
C LEU A 239 -36.52 -0.65 11.34
N ALA A 240 -36.71 -1.51 12.34
CA ALA A 240 -37.94 -2.26 12.51
C ALA A 240 -39.09 -1.28 12.78
N SER A 241 -40.22 -1.43 12.07
CA SER A 241 -41.46 -0.76 12.47
C SER A 241 -41.87 -1.28 13.85
N LYS A 242 -42.26 -0.37 14.76
CA LYS A 242 -42.68 -0.65 16.15
C LYS A 242 -43.36 -2.02 16.27
N VAL A 243 -42.72 -2.97 16.94
CA VAL A 243 -43.38 -4.16 17.46
C VAL A 243 -43.64 -3.92 18.94
N GLU A 244 -44.89 -4.06 19.34
CA GLU A 244 -45.41 -4.00 20.70
C GLU A 244 -44.91 -5.19 21.53
N SER A 245 -43.62 -5.25 21.84
CA SER A 245 -43.04 -6.19 22.80
C SER A 245 -41.59 -5.81 23.03
N GLY A 246 -41.19 -5.58 24.29
CA GLY A 246 -39.93 -4.98 24.73
C GLY A 246 -38.64 -5.77 24.47
N GLY A 247 -38.57 -6.57 23.41
CA GLY A 247 -37.34 -7.17 22.91
C GLY A 247 -36.71 -6.33 21.79
N LEU A 248 -35.38 -6.21 21.77
CA LEU A 248 -34.64 -5.63 20.63
C LEU A 248 -34.96 -6.46 19.38
N SER A 249 -35.86 -5.96 18.53
CA SER A 249 -36.20 -6.58 17.24
C SER A 249 -34.95 -6.73 16.38
N LYS A 250 -34.52 -7.99 16.18
CA LYS A 250 -33.47 -8.38 15.24
C LYS A 250 -33.93 -8.01 13.83
N LEU A 251 -33.07 -7.37 13.04
CA LEU A 251 -33.41 -7.11 11.64
C LEU A 251 -33.63 -8.45 10.91
N LEU A 252 -34.74 -8.56 10.19
CA LEU A 252 -35.00 -9.73 9.35
C LEU A 252 -33.96 -9.76 8.23
N ASN A 253 -33.25 -10.88 8.09
CA ASN A 253 -32.28 -11.09 7.02
C ASN A 253 -32.98 -11.71 5.80
N PRO A 254 -33.19 -10.96 4.70
CA PRO A 254 -33.88 -11.49 3.53
C PRO A 254 -33.12 -12.65 2.87
N LEU A 255 -31.80 -12.72 3.04
CA LEU A 255 -31.00 -13.81 2.50
C LEU A 255 -31.40 -15.16 3.12
N LEU A 256 -31.71 -15.20 4.42
CA LEU A 256 -32.17 -16.41 5.11
C LEU A 256 -33.57 -16.87 4.67
N LEU A 257 -34.34 -15.99 4.03
CA LEU A 257 -35.69 -16.28 3.57
C LEU A 257 -35.72 -16.88 2.15
N MET A 258 -34.58 -16.97 1.46
CA MET A 258 -34.51 -17.53 0.10
C MET A 258 -34.70 -19.05 0.12
N HIS A 259 -35.65 -19.57 -0.66
CA HIS A 259 -35.95 -21.00 -0.75
C HIS A 259 -36.00 -21.49 -2.20
N GLY A 260 -35.70 -22.78 -2.41
CA GLY A 260 -35.87 -23.45 -3.69
C GLY A 260 -35.03 -22.85 -4.81
N ASP A 261 -35.69 -22.38 -5.88
CA ASP A 261 -35.03 -21.89 -7.10
C ASP A 261 -34.40 -20.50 -6.92
N GLU A 262 -34.93 -19.66 -6.03
CA GLU A 262 -34.34 -18.35 -5.70
C GLU A 262 -32.92 -18.48 -5.15
N LYS A 263 -32.72 -19.45 -4.24
CA LYS A 263 -31.41 -19.76 -3.66
C LYS A 263 -30.43 -20.27 -4.72
N LYS A 264 -30.91 -21.05 -5.70
CA LYS A 264 -30.07 -21.52 -6.81
C LYS A 264 -29.66 -20.37 -7.72
N SER A 265 -30.60 -19.53 -8.15
CA SER A 265 -30.30 -18.37 -8.99
C SER A 265 -29.36 -17.38 -8.30
N TYR A 266 -29.52 -17.15 -6.99
CA TYR A 266 -28.58 -16.35 -6.21
C TYR A 266 -27.18 -16.98 -6.18
N ALA A 267 -27.09 -18.28 -5.87
CA ALA A 267 -25.82 -19.00 -5.82
C ALA A 267 -25.08 -18.96 -7.17
N GLN A 268 -25.80 -19.19 -8.28
CA GLN A 268 -25.22 -19.15 -9.62
C GLN A 268 -24.71 -17.74 -9.96
N SER A 269 -25.53 -16.70 -9.72
CA SER A 269 -25.12 -15.31 -9.91
C SER A 269 -23.90 -14.92 -9.06
N PHE A 270 -23.86 -15.38 -7.80
CA PHE A 270 -22.71 -15.19 -6.91
C PHE A 270 -21.44 -15.85 -7.48
N HIS A 271 -21.53 -17.09 -7.95
CA HIS A 271 -20.40 -17.80 -8.56
C HIS A 271 -19.89 -17.13 -9.83
N VAL A 272 -20.80 -16.64 -10.70
CA VAL A 272 -20.43 -15.89 -11.91
C VAL A 272 -19.67 -14.62 -11.55
N LEU A 273 -20.13 -13.86 -10.55
CA LEU A 273 -19.42 -12.67 -10.07
C LEU A 273 -18.04 -13.01 -9.50
N CYS A 274 -17.94 -14.04 -8.67
CA CYS A 274 -16.65 -14.48 -8.12
C CYS A 274 -15.69 -14.92 -9.23
N ALA A 275 -16.15 -15.67 -10.22
CA ALA A 275 -15.33 -16.11 -11.35
C ALA A 275 -14.84 -14.94 -12.20
N LEU A 276 -15.73 -13.98 -12.51
CA LEU A 276 -15.37 -12.76 -13.24
C LEU A 276 -14.35 -11.92 -12.46
N GLN A 277 -14.53 -11.78 -11.14
CA GLN A 277 -13.60 -11.08 -10.27
C GLN A 277 -12.23 -11.76 -10.22
N GLN A 278 -12.17 -13.08 -10.02
CA GLN A 278 -10.91 -13.83 -10.00
C GLN A 278 -10.14 -13.64 -11.31
N LEU A 279 -10.84 -13.68 -12.44
CA LEU A 279 -10.24 -13.47 -13.75
C LEU A 279 -9.68 -12.04 -13.89
N HIS A 280 -10.46 -11.04 -13.51
CA HIS A 280 -10.02 -9.65 -13.49
C HIS A 280 -8.77 -9.47 -12.61
N SER A 281 -8.78 -10.00 -11.37
CA SER A 281 -7.64 -9.91 -10.45
C SER A 281 -6.38 -10.60 -10.99
N ARG A 282 -6.52 -11.81 -11.58
CA ARG A 282 -5.40 -12.53 -12.20
C ARG A 282 -4.77 -11.71 -13.34
N ARG A 283 -5.62 -11.10 -14.15
CA ARG A 283 -5.21 -10.30 -15.30
C ARG A 283 -4.53 -9.00 -14.89
N GLU A 284 -5.06 -8.29 -13.91
CA GLU A 284 -4.42 -7.09 -13.36
C GLU A 284 -3.08 -7.47 -12.70
N ALA A 285 -3.01 -8.57 -11.94
CA ALA A 285 -1.75 -9.04 -11.35
C ALA A 285 -0.68 -9.35 -12.42
N ARG A 286 -1.07 -9.90 -13.57
CA ARG A 286 -0.19 -10.08 -14.73
C ARG A 286 0.32 -8.73 -15.26
N LYS A 287 -0.57 -7.77 -15.52
CA LYS A 287 -0.19 -6.44 -16.01
C LYS A 287 0.69 -5.65 -15.03
N PHE A 288 0.46 -5.80 -13.72
CA PHE A 288 1.13 -5.03 -12.67
C PHE A 288 2.34 -5.72 -12.03
N LYS A 289 2.69 -6.95 -12.43
CA LYS A 289 3.94 -7.62 -12.03
C LYS A 289 5.20 -6.77 -12.31
N THR A 290 5.09 -5.75 -13.16
CA THR A 290 6.17 -4.81 -13.51
C THR A 290 6.36 -3.65 -12.52
N LEU A 291 5.45 -3.43 -11.55
CA LEU A 291 5.45 -2.20 -10.71
C LEU A 291 5.55 -2.40 -9.20
N GLY A 292 5.61 -3.64 -8.70
CA GLY A 292 5.80 -3.92 -7.27
C GLY A 292 4.56 -3.61 -6.41
N GLN A 293 4.12 -4.64 -5.67
CA GLN A 293 3.23 -4.59 -4.50
C GLN A 293 2.04 -3.62 -4.57
N LYS A 294 0.94 -4.07 -5.17
CA LYS A 294 -0.40 -3.74 -4.64
C LYS A 294 -0.95 -4.99 -3.98
N GLU A 295 -0.93 -5.00 -2.65
CA GLU A 295 -1.66 -6.00 -1.86
C GLU A 295 -3.13 -5.98 -2.28
N CYS A 296 -3.69 -7.17 -2.57
CA CYS A 296 -5.11 -7.28 -2.86
C CYS A 296 -5.90 -6.92 -1.60
N GLU A 297 -6.65 -5.81 -1.65
CA GLU A 297 -7.73 -5.58 -0.69
C GLU A 297 -8.67 -6.79 -0.71
N ILE A 298 -9.03 -7.29 0.48
CA ILE A 298 -10.01 -8.36 0.64
C ILE A 298 -11.39 -7.75 0.36
N ARG A 299 -11.70 -7.61 -0.91
CA ARG A 299 -12.91 -6.95 -1.37
C ARG A 299 -13.61 -7.83 -2.39
N LEU A 300 -14.70 -8.48 -1.99
CA LEU A 300 -15.50 -9.33 -2.88
C LEU A 300 -16.63 -8.50 -3.48
N TRP A 301 -16.73 -8.47 -4.81
CA TRP A 301 -17.76 -7.71 -5.50
C TRP A 301 -19.16 -8.12 -5.07
N ALA A 302 -19.41 -9.43 -4.88
CA ALA A 302 -20.71 -9.91 -4.41
C ALA A 302 -21.09 -9.36 -3.02
N ILE A 303 -20.11 -9.16 -2.13
CA ILE A 303 -20.35 -8.56 -0.81
C ILE A 303 -20.50 -7.04 -0.93
N ASP A 304 -19.70 -6.39 -1.76
CA ASP A 304 -19.87 -4.95 -2.06
C ASP A 304 -21.28 -4.64 -2.58
N GLU A 305 -21.86 -5.53 -3.41
CA GLU A 305 -23.21 -5.36 -3.93
C GLU A 305 -24.31 -5.52 -2.89
N LEU A 306 -24.06 -6.30 -1.83
CA LEU A 306 -24.94 -6.34 -0.66
C LEU A 306 -24.81 -5.07 0.18
N VAL A 307 -23.59 -4.58 0.34
CA VAL A 307 -23.25 -3.48 1.25
C VAL A 307 -23.58 -2.10 0.63
N SER A 308 -23.41 -1.92 -0.67
CA SER A 308 -23.61 -0.63 -1.36
C SER A 308 -25.03 -0.05 -1.17
N PRO A 309 -26.12 -0.82 -1.36
CA PRO A 309 -27.47 -0.33 -1.07
C PRO A 309 -27.73 -0.01 0.41
N LEU A 310 -27.06 -0.71 1.34
CA LEU A 310 -27.11 -0.39 2.78
C LEU A 310 -26.37 0.92 3.07
N ALA A 311 -25.21 1.13 2.43
CA ALA A 311 -24.42 2.34 2.56
C ALA A 311 -25.24 3.58 2.21
N VAL A 312 -25.98 3.56 1.09
CA VAL A 312 -26.85 4.66 0.66
C VAL A 312 -27.94 4.95 1.71
N ARG A 313 -28.55 3.91 2.29
CA ARG A 313 -29.57 4.09 3.34
C ARG A 313 -28.98 4.62 4.64
N MET A 314 -27.78 4.19 5.01
CA MET A 314 -27.06 4.69 6.19
C MET A 314 -26.61 6.13 6.02
N GLU A 315 -26.13 6.50 4.82
CA GLU A 315 -25.64 7.84 4.52
C GLU A 315 -26.72 8.91 4.73
N TYR A 316 -27.98 8.59 4.41
CA TYR A 316 -29.13 9.45 4.75
C TYR A 316 -29.21 9.79 6.25
N HIS A 317 -28.88 8.84 7.12
CA HIS A 317 -28.83 9.06 8.57
C HIS A 317 -27.52 9.75 8.99
N PHE A 318 -26.38 9.37 8.42
CA PHE A 318 -25.08 9.94 8.76
C PHE A 318 -25.01 11.44 8.51
N VAL A 319 -25.58 11.93 7.42
CA VAL A 319 -25.64 13.38 7.14
C VAL A 319 -26.34 14.14 8.28
N LYS A 320 -27.36 13.55 8.90
CA LYS A 320 -28.08 14.16 10.03
C LYS A 320 -27.30 14.08 11.34
N TRP A 321 -26.42 13.10 11.47
CA TRP A 321 -25.63 12.83 12.68
C TRP A 321 -24.18 13.28 12.54
N ALA A 322 -23.85 14.17 11.60
CA ALA A 322 -22.48 14.61 11.36
C ALA A 322 -21.74 15.08 12.63
N GLU A 323 -22.47 15.68 13.57
CA GLU A 323 -21.97 16.16 14.86
C GLU A 323 -22.07 15.09 15.99
N GLN A 324 -22.63 13.92 15.71
CA GLN A 324 -22.87 12.81 16.65
C GLN A 324 -22.37 11.47 16.06
N PRO A 325 -21.05 11.32 15.90
CA PRO A 325 -20.44 10.12 15.30
C PRO A 325 -20.73 8.82 16.07
N GLU A 326 -21.12 8.90 17.35
CA GLU A 326 -21.52 7.76 18.18
C GLU A 326 -22.69 7.00 17.56
N PHE A 327 -23.67 7.72 17.02
CA PHE A 327 -24.83 7.13 16.37
C PHE A 327 -24.47 6.44 15.05
N MET A 328 -23.47 6.97 14.34
CA MET A 328 -22.96 6.32 13.13
C MET A 328 -22.29 4.99 13.47
N CYS A 329 -21.36 5.00 14.43
CA CYS A 329 -20.68 3.80 14.91
C CYS A 329 -21.67 2.74 15.39
N ALA A 330 -22.66 3.14 16.21
CA ALA A 330 -23.68 2.24 16.74
C ALA A 330 -24.56 1.63 15.63
N LEU A 331 -24.96 2.42 14.62
CA LEU A 331 -25.76 1.93 13.50
C LEU A 331 -24.98 0.90 12.68
N VAL A 332 -23.74 1.19 12.31
CA VAL A 332 -22.90 0.28 11.52
C VAL A 332 -22.64 -1.01 12.28
N TYR A 333 -22.27 -0.92 13.55
CA TYR A 333 -22.05 -2.10 14.40
C TYR A 333 -23.31 -2.96 14.49
N ARG A 334 -24.46 -2.36 14.78
CA ARG A 334 -25.75 -3.07 14.90
C ARG A 334 -26.08 -3.82 13.61
N VAL A 335 -26.05 -3.13 12.48
CA VAL A 335 -26.36 -3.74 11.17
C VAL A 335 -25.37 -4.86 10.87
N THR A 336 -24.07 -4.64 11.09
CA THR A 336 -23.05 -5.66 10.86
C THR A 336 -23.37 -6.93 11.65
N ARG A 337 -23.59 -6.79 12.97
CA ARG A 337 -23.92 -7.90 13.87
C ARG A 337 -25.21 -8.62 13.49
N ASP A 338 -26.26 -7.87 13.19
CA ASP A 338 -27.60 -8.42 12.96
C ASP A 338 -27.66 -9.25 11.65
N PHE A 339 -26.85 -8.93 10.64
CA PHE A 339 -26.77 -9.69 9.38
C PHE A 339 -25.70 -10.79 9.36
N MET A 340 -24.75 -10.80 10.31
CA MET A 340 -23.61 -11.73 10.30
C MET A 340 -24.00 -13.21 10.18
N GLU A 341 -25.05 -13.65 10.87
CA GLU A 341 -25.48 -15.06 10.85
C GLU A 341 -25.85 -15.51 9.43
N GLY A 342 -26.70 -14.74 8.73
CA GLY A 342 -27.07 -15.10 7.36
C GLY A 342 -25.93 -14.90 6.35
N ILE A 343 -24.98 -13.99 6.63
CA ILE A 343 -23.75 -13.89 5.82
C ILE A 343 -22.89 -15.15 5.99
N SER A 344 -22.69 -15.61 7.23
CA SER A 344 -21.93 -16.82 7.52
C SER A 344 -22.60 -18.06 6.91
N ASP A 345 -23.90 -18.22 7.10
CA ASP A 345 -24.63 -19.44 6.71
C ASP A 345 -24.84 -19.56 5.20
N ILE A 346 -24.92 -18.43 4.48
CA ILE A 346 -25.21 -18.42 3.05
C ILE A 346 -23.95 -18.16 2.24
N LEU A 347 -23.15 -17.15 2.60
CA LEU A 347 -22.03 -16.74 1.76
C LEU A 347 -20.79 -17.61 1.98
N GLN A 348 -20.51 -18.09 3.20
CA GLN A 348 -19.33 -18.93 3.42
C GLN A 348 -19.35 -20.20 2.56
N PRO A 349 -20.46 -20.98 2.50
CA PRO A 349 -20.54 -22.13 1.60
C PRO A 349 -20.36 -21.79 0.12
N LEU A 350 -20.85 -20.62 -0.32
CA LEU A 350 -20.68 -20.16 -1.71
C LEU A 350 -19.24 -19.74 -2.02
N ILE A 351 -18.56 -19.10 -1.07
CA ILE A 351 -17.14 -18.75 -1.17
C ILE A 351 -16.28 -20.03 -1.24
N ASP A 352 -16.58 -21.01 -0.39
CA ASP A 352 -15.89 -22.30 -0.36
C ASP A 352 -16.10 -23.06 -1.67
N ALA A 353 -17.33 -23.09 -2.19
CA ALA A 353 -17.66 -23.69 -3.49
C ALA A 353 -16.98 -22.96 -4.66
N ALA A 354 -16.80 -21.63 -4.57
CA ALA A 354 -16.01 -20.84 -5.52
C ALA A 354 -14.48 -21.03 -5.38
N ARG A 355 -14.02 -21.87 -4.43
CA ARG A 355 -12.61 -22.18 -4.14
C ARG A 355 -11.76 -20.97 -3.77
N LEU A 356 -12.37 -19.96 -3.15
CA LEU A 356 -11.70 -18.75 -2.66
C LEU A 356 -11.05 -19.02 -1.29
N ARG A 357 -10.03 -19.88 -1.25
CA ARG A 357 -9.43 -20.44 -0.01
C ARG A 357 -8.89 -19.44 1.02
N SER A 358 -8.72 -18.16 0.65
CA SER A 358 -8.22 -17.10 1.54
C SER A 358 -9.30 -16.10 1.99
N TYR A 359 -10.56 -16.33 1.63
CA TYR A 359 -11.66 -15.41 1.94
C TYR A 359 -12.56 -15.96 3.03
N SER A 360 -12.78 -15.15 4.06
CA SER A 360 -13.81 -15.36 5.08
C SER A 360 -14.98 -14.43 4.79
N ALA A 361 -16.20 -14.98 4.73
CA ALA A 361 -17.43 -14.20 4.54
C ALA A 361 -17.58 -13.14 5.63
N ASN A 362 -17.30 -13.51 6.88
CA ASN A 362 -17.42 -12.63 8.04
C ASN A 362 -16.40 -11.49 7.98
N GLU A 363 -15.15 -11.78 7.62
CA GLU A 363 -14.11 -10.75 7.51
C GLU A 363 -14.40 -9.79 6.35
N ALA A 364 -14.78 -10.31 5.19
CA ALA A 364 -15.10 -9.47 4.03
C ALA A 364 -16.35 -8.61 4.30
N TRP A 365 -17.33 -9.13 5.04
CA TRP A 365 -18.50 -8.38 5.49
C TRP A 365 -18.14 -7.26 6.48
N VAL A 366 -17.39 -7.61 7.54
CA VAL A 366 -16.92 -6.63 8.53
C VAL A 366 -16.09 -5.54 7.85
N SER A 367 -15.15 -5.92 6.99
CA SER A 367 -14.31 -5.00 6.21
C SER A 367 -15.15 -4.04 5.36
N ALA A 368 -16.11 -4.56 4.61
CA ALA A 368 -16.99 -3.74 3.77
C ALA A 368 -17.84 -2.76 4.60
N MET A 369 -18.33 -3.18 5.77
CA MET A 369 -19.09 -2.32 6.68
C MET A 369 -18.22 -1.22 7.33
N VAL A 370 -16.99 -1.56 7.73
CA VAL A 370 -15.98 -0.59 8.19
C VAL A 370 -15.70 0.45 7.11
N HIS A 371 -15.57 0.01 5.85
CA HIS A 371 -15.34 0.91 4.71
C HIS A 371 -16.49 1.89 4.46
N ILE A 372 -17.75 1.55 4.76
CA ILE A 372 -18.86 2.53 4.70
C ILE A 372 -18.58 3.69 5.65
N LEU A 373 -18.30 3.38 6.92
CA LEU A 373 -18.09 4.41 7.95
C LEU A 373 -16.84 5.23 7.64
N SER A 374 -15.73 4.55 7.35
CA SER A 374 -14.46 5.17 6.95
C SER A 374 -14.63 6.09 5.73
N GLY A 375 -15.34 5.63 4.71
CA GLY A 375 -15.61 6.40 3.50
C GLY A 375 -16.44 7.66 3.78
N PHE A 376 -17.44 7.58 4.65
CA PHE A 376 -18.22 8.75 5.05
C PHE A 376 -17.40 9.75 5.87
N LEU A 377 -16.67 9.30 6.89
CA LEU A 377 -15.84 10.15 7.74
C LEU A 377 -14.75 10.88 6.93
N THR A 378 -14.13 10.17 5.99
CA THR A 378 -13.11 10.72 5.09
C THR A 378 -13.66 11.81 4.17
N LYS A 379 -14.90 11.68 3.72
CA LYS A 379 -15.51 12.66 2.80
C LYS A 379 -16.09 13.87 3.52
N ASN A 380 -16.73 13.66 4.68
CA ASN A 380 -17.62 14.66 5.27
C ASN A 380 -17.12 15.22 6.62
N VAL A 381 -16.48 14.40 7.46
CA VAL A 381 -16.16 14.78 8.85
C VAL A 381 -14.72 15.29 8.98
N PHE A 382 -13.73 14.46 8.63
CA PHE A 382 -12.32 14.83 8.76
C PHE A 382 -11.90 16.06 7.95
N PRO A 383 -12.35 16.26 6.70
CA PRO A 383 -12.05 17.48 5.96
C PRO A 383 -12.55 18.74 6.67
N ALA A 384 -13.80 18.72 7.17
CA ALA A 384 -14.39 19.84 7.88
C ALA A 384 -13.62 20.16 9.17
N LEU A 385 -13.25 19.13 9.95
CA LEU A 385 -12.42 19.31 11.15
C LEU A 385 -11.01 19.82 10.82
N ALA A 386 -10.41 19.34 9.73
CA ALA A 386 -9.07 19.75 9.31
C ALA A 386 -9.02 21.23 8.88
N GLU A 387 -10.07 21.73 8.21
CA GLU A 387 -10.19 23.15 7.87
C GLU A 387 -10.42 24.01 9.12
N ARG A 388 -11.37 23.64 9.99
CA ARG A 388 -11.61 24.35 11.26
C ARG A 388 -10.38 24.37 12.17
N TYR A 389 -9.50 23.37 12.10
CA TYR A 389 -8.24 23.35 12.87
C TYR A 389 -7.25 24.46 12.48
N LYS A 390 -7.33 24.98 11.24
CA LYS A 390 -6.48 26.08 10.76
C LYS A 390 -6.90 27.41 11.37
N GLU A 391 -8.17 27.55 11.72
CA GLU A 391 -8.72 28.73 12.38
C GLU A 391 -8.24 28.79 13.83
N LYS A 392 -7.81 29.97 14.29
CA LYS A 392 -7.21 30.12 15.63
C LYS A 392 -8.24 30.00 16.75
N ASP A 393 -9.45 30.51 16.52
CA ASP A 393 -10.47 30.67 17.56
C ASP A 393 -11.18 29.35 17.89
N MET A 394 -11.37 28.48 16.89
CA MET A 394 -12.05 27.18 17.05
C MET A 394 -11.10 26.04 17.42
N LYS A 395 -9.80 26.32 17.59
CA LYS A 395 -8.76 25.29 17.63
C LYS A 395 -8.89 24.33 18.81
N LEU A 396 -9.28 24.82 19.99
CA LEU A 396 -9.39 24.00 21.19
C LEU A 396 -10.59 23.04 21.11
N GLU A 397 -11.72 23.53 20.62
CA GLU A 397 -12.92 22.73 20.40
C GLU A 397 -12.67 21.63 19.36
N VAL A 398 -12.02 21.97 18.25
CA VAL A 398 -11.64 21.01 17.20
C VAL A 398 -10.69 19.94 17.73
N ILE A 399 -9.76 20.30 18.63
CA ILE A 399 -8.88 19.31 19.29
C ILE A 399 -9.71 18.31 20.09
N SER A 400 -10.65 18.78 20.93
CA SER A 400 -11.50 17.87 21.71
C SER A 400 -12.38 16.98 20.83
N LEU A 401 -13.01 17.54 19.79
CA LEU A 401 -13.86 16.78 18.87
C LEU A 401 -13.06 15.72 18.10
N TRP A 402 -11.86 16.06 17.63
CA TRP A 402 -11.00 15.13 16.91
C TRP A 402 -10.52 13.98 17.80
N LEU A 403 -10.05 14.28 19.01
CA LEU A 403 -9.56 13.26 19.94
C LEU A 403 -10.70 12.32 20.37
N HIS A 404 -11.88 12.88 20.66
CA HIS A 404 -13.09 12.10 20.96
C HIS A 404 -13.52 11.22 19.79
N LEU A 405 -13.49 11.74 18.56
CA LEU A 405 -13.78 10.93 17.36
C LEU A 405 -12.79 9.77 17.21
N VAL A 406 -11.49 9.99 17.48
CA VAL A 406 -10.49 8.91 17.49
C VAL A 406 -10.81 7.87 18.56
N ASP A 407 -11.24 8.28 19.77
CA ASP A 407 -11.64 7.35 20.82
C ASP A 407 -12.84 6.49 20.41
N LEU A 408 -13.84 7.10 19.79
CA LEU A 408 -14.99 6.38 19.26
C LEU A 408 -14.60 5.40 18.15
N ILE A 409 -13.69 5.80 17.26
CA ILE A 409 -13.17 4.92 16.22
C ILE A 409 -12.42 3.74 16.83
N VAL A 410 -11.53 3.97 17.81
CA VAL A 410 -10.79 2.89 18.48
C VAL A 410 -11.73 1.92 19.19
N ALA A 411 -12.74 2.45 19.89
CA ALA A 411 -13.76 1.62 20.55
C ALA A 411 -14.58 0.82 19.53
N PHE A 412 -14.98 1.45 18.43
CA PHE A 412 -15.71 0.82 17.33
C PHE A 412 -14.89 -0.29 16.67
N ASP A 413 -13.63 -0.03 16.31
CA ASP A 413 -12.74 -1.02 15.71
C ASP A 413 -12.56 -2.25 16.62
N LYS A 414 -12.39 -2.04 17.93
CA LYS A 414 -12.35 -3.14 18.92
C LYS A 414 -13.65 -3.95 18.95
N GLN A 415 -14.80 -3.27 18.90
CA GLN A 415 -16.11 -3.93 18.82
C GLN A 415 -16.28 -4.72 17.53
N MET A 416 -15.87 -4.17 16.38
CA MET A 416 -15.92 -4.86 15.08
C MET A 416 -14.98 -6.07 15.05
N GLN A 417 -13.78 -5.96 15.63
CA GLN A 417 -12.85 -7.08 15.76
C GLN A 417 -13.41 -8.20 16.64
N SER A 418 -14.15 -7.87 17.71
CA SER A 418 -14.77 -8.88 18.57
C SER A 418 -15.84 -9.74 17.88
N LEU A 419 -16.38 -9.27 16.74
CA LEU A 419 -17.30 -10.05 15.92
C LEU A 419 -16.56 -11.19 15.18
N LEU A 420 -15.25 -11.05 14.97
CA LEU A 420 -14.42 -12.06 14.31
C LEU A 420 -13.87 -13.02 15.39
N ARG A 421 -13.93 -14.34 15.14
CA ARG A 421 -13.43 -15.33 16.12
C ARG A 421 -11.90 -15.18 16.28
N TYR A 422 -11.45 -15.09 17.53
CA TYR A 422 -10.08 -14.74 17.94
C TYR A 422 -8.96 -15.66 17.40
N GLU A 423 -9.28 -16.88 16.98
CA GLU A 423 -8.28 -17.87 16.53
C GLU A 423 -7.56 -17.47 15.23
N THR A 424 -8.12 -16.54 14.45
CA THR A 424 -7.52 -16.04 13.20
C THR A 424 -6.88 -14.65 13.34
N CYS A 425 -7.22 -13.89 14.39
CA CYS A 425 -6.84 -12.47 14.54
C CYS A 425 -5.36 -12.20 14.86
N LEU A 426 -4.67 -13.14 15.50
CA LEU A 426 -3.30 -12.94 16.00
C LEU A 426 -2.22 -13.11 14.92
N LEU A 427 -2.56 -13.70 13.77
CA LEU A 427 -1.60 -14.03 12.69
C LEU A 427 -1.81 -13.21 11.41
N PHE A 428 -2.66 -12.18 11.43
CA PHE A 428 -3.01 -11.46 10.22
C PHE A 428 -1.84 -10.63 9.66
N PRO A 429 -1.49 -10.79 8.36
CA PRO A 429 -0.64 -9.84 7.65
C PRO A 429 -1.24 -8.42 7.72
N ASP A 430 -0.38 -7.41 7.65
CA ASP A 430 -0.77 -5.99 7.63
C ASP A 430 -1.92 -5.71 6.64
N ALA A 431 -1.94 -6.40 5.48
CA ALA A 431 -2.98 -6.28 4.46
C ALA A 431 -4.41 -6.55 4.97
N GLN A 432 -4.59 -7.47 5.92
CA GLN A 432 -5.92 -7.87 6.41
C GLN A 432 -6.38 -6.98 7.58
N ARG A 433 -5.43 -6.45 8.36
CA ARG A 433 -5.71 -5.41 9.38
C ARG A 433 -6.13 -4.08 8.76
N ARG A 434 -5.67 -3.76 7.55
CA ARG A 434 -6.06 -2.55 6.81
C ARG A 434 -7.55 -2.48 6.49
N GLY A 435 -8.18 -3.61 6.16
CA GLY A 435 -9.61 -3.63 5.80
C GLY A 435 -10.57 -3.50 6.99
N ILE A 436 -10.12 -3.85 8.19
CA ILE A 436 -11.00 -3.99 9.37
C ILE A 436 -10.90 -2.79 10.33
N SER A 437 -10.06 -1.79 10.04
CA SER A 437 -9.89 -0.61 10.89
C SER A 437 -10.28 0.69 10.17
N VAL A 438 -11.13 1.50 10.82
CA VAL A 438 -11.44 2.85 10.34
C VAL A 438 -10.22 3.77 10.42
N LEU A 439 -9.23 3.47 11.28
CA LEU A 439 -8.01 4.28 11.40
C LEU A 439 -7.13 4.27 10.14
N ILE A 440 -7.42 3.41 9.16
CA ILE A 440 -6.77 3.43 7.84
C ILE A 440 -6.83 4.82 7.18
N VAL A 441 -7.84 5.63 7.52
CA VAL A 441 -8.00 7.01 7.07
C VAL A 441 -6.76 7.87 7.35
N PHE A 442 -6.09 7.66 8.48
CA PHE A 442 -4.85 8.37 8.82
C PHE A 442 -3.63 7.83 8.08
N CYS A 443 -3.66 6.58 7.64
CA CYS A 443 -2.61 5.98 6.82
C CYS A 443 -2.66 6.53 5.39
N ASP A 444 -3.86 6.68 4.83
CA ASP A 444 -4.09 7.23 3.49
C ASP A 444 -3.83 8.74 3.42
N ARG A 445 -4.03 9.45 4.56
CA ARG A 445 -3.85 10.90 4.69
C ARG A 445 -2.78 11.25 5.72
N PRO A 446 -1.49 11.30 5.31
CA PRO A 446 -0.39 11.59 6.24
C PRO A 446 -0.43 13.02 6.79
N ASP A 447 -1.14 13.94 6.14
CA ASP A 447 -1.43 15.27 6.64
C ASP A 447 -2.33 15.23 7.89
N TRP A 448 -3.36 14.39 7.89
CA TRP A 448 -4.25 14.20 9.03
C TRP A 448 -3.56 13.48 10.18
N LEU A 449 -2.72 12.48 9.89
CA LEU A 449 -1.88 11.83 10.89
C LEU A 449 -0.96 12.84 11.61
N LYS A 450 -0.37 13.78 10.85
CA LYS A 450 0.44 14.86 11.43
C LYS A 450 -0.37 15.84 12.28
N ILE A 451 -1.62 16.12 11.91
CA ILE A 451 -2.52 16.96 12.71
C ILE A 451 -2.81 16.24 14.04
N TRP A 452 -3.27 15.00 13.99
CA TRP A 452 -3.57 14.20 15.17
C TRP A 452 -2.35 14.09 16.10
N ALA A 453 -1.18 13.74 15.58
CA ALA A 453 0.08 13.70 16.33
C ALA A 453 0.40 15.03 17.05
N LYS A 454 0.14 16.18 16.40
CA LYS A 454 0.33 17.49 17.04
C LYS A 454 -0.68 17.77 18.14
N MET A 455 -1.91 17.27 18.01
CA MET A 455 -2.96 17.42 19.03
C MET A 455 -2.60 16.61 20.29
N GLU A 456 -2.20 15.36 20.10
CA GLU A 456 -1.78 14.43 21.18
C GLU A 456 -0.56 14.96 21.93
N LEU A 457 0.46 15.42 21.21
CA LEU A 457 1.64 16.04 21.82
C LEU A 457 1.27 17.26 22.68
N LYS A 458 0.31 18.08 22.22
CA LYS A 458 -0.15 19.25 22.97
C LYS A 458 -0.95 18.88 24.21
N ASP A 459 -1.82 17.88 24.11
CA ASP A 459 -2.60 17.39 25.24
C ASP A 459 -1.70 16.76 26.31
N GLY A 460 -0.82 15.84 25.91
CA GLY A 460 0.18 15.22 26.79
C GLY A 460 1.09 16.26 27.45
N TRP A 461 1.54 17.28 26.70
CA TRP A 461 2.34 18.36 27.27
C TRP A 461 1.56 19.23 28.26
N LYS A 462 0.27 19.49 28.01
CA LYS A 462 -0.60 20.22 28.94
C LYS A 462 -0.78 19.45 30.25
N LYS A 463 -0.96 18.13 30.18
CA LYS A 463 -1.04 17.23 31.34
C LYS A 463 0.27 17.22 32.13
N LEU A 464 1.42 17.08 31.46
CA LEU A 464 2.72 17.14 32.13
C LEU A 464 2.98 18.49 32.80
N LYS A 465 2.60 19.60 32.16
CA LYS A 465 2.69 20.94 32.77
C LYS A 465 1.83 21.07 34.03
N ALA A 466 0.70 20.38 34.10
CA ALA A 466 -0.11 20.36 35.32
C ALA A 466 0.61 19.61 36.44
N VAL A 467 1.26 18.48 36.12
CA VAL A 467 2.11 17.73 37.07
C VAL A 467 3.27 18.59 37.56
N LEU A 468 3.98 19.28 36.66
CA LEU A 468 5.12 20.15 37.01
C LEU A 468 4.77 21.31 37.94
N LYS A 469 3.50 21.70 38.04
CA LYS A 469 3.03 22.73 38.97
C LYS A 469 2.81 22.20 40.38
N ASP A 470 2.73 20.88 40.55
CA ASP A 470 2.60 20.25 41.86
C ASP A 470 3.94 20.34 42.61
N ALA A 471 3.90 20.78 43.87
CA ALA A 471 5.07 20.84 44.74
C ALA A 471 5.68 19.44 44.99
N LYS A 472 4.90 18.38 44.83
CA LYS A 472 5.36 16.99 44.99
C LYS A 472 5.98 16.39 43.73
N ALA A 473 5.98 17.10 42.61
CA ALA A 473 6.42 16.53 41.32
C ALA A 473 7.88 16.03 41.33
N TRP A 474 8.74 16.70 42.10
CA TRP A 474 10.16 16.37 42.23
C TRP A 474 10.48 15.52 43.46
N GLN A 475 9.48 15.24 44.31
CA GLN A 475 9.68 14.39 45.46
C GLN A 475 9.86 12.94 45.02
N ILE A 476 10.82 12.29 45.66
CA ILE A 476 11.08 10.86 45.55
C ILE A 476 10.21 10.15 46.60
N ASP A 477 9.44 9.13 46.21
CA ASP A 477 8.59 8.38 47.15
C ASP A 477 9.47 7.64 48.18
N ASP A 478 9.44 8.14 49.43
CA ASP A 478 10.31 7.69 50.53
C ASP A 478 9.67 6.57 51.36
N LYS A 479 8.74 5.79 50.78
CA LYS A 479 8.10 4.62 51.43
C LYS A 479 9.06 3.53 51.91
N HIS A 480 10.37 3.69 51.69
CA HIS A 480 11.43 2.79 52.15
C HIS A 480 12.51 3.51 52.97
N ARG A 481 12.19 4.60 53.69
CA ARG A 481 13.05 5.07 54.77
C ARG A 481 12.96 4.09 55.93
N VAL A 482 13.81 3.07 55.91
CA VAL A 482 14.19 2.39 57.14
C VAL A 482 15.27 3.26 57.78
N ASP A 483 15.02 3.70 59.01
CA ASP A 483 15.99 4.43 59.82
C ASP A 483 17.27 3.59 59.95
N PHE A 484 18.30 3.93 59.19
CA PHE A 484 19.62 3.30 59.32
C PHE A 484 20.72 4.35 59.48
N ASP A 485 21.62 3.99 60.38
CA ASP A 485 22.76 4.76 60.86
C ASP A 485 23.73 5.13 59.72
N VAL A 486 24.34 6.30 59.83
CA VAL A 486 25.05 7.00 58.73
C VAL A 486 26.25 6.21 58.18
N SER A 487 26.75 5.22 58.93
CA SER A 487 27.87 4.36 58.52
C SER A 487 27.49 3.25 57.54
N THR A 488 26.22 2.84 57.48
CA THR A 488 25.76 1.74 56.59
C THR A 488 25.29 2.25 55.22
N ILE A 489 25.14 3.58 55.06
CA ILE A 489 24.64 4.24 53.84
C ILE A 489 25.60 4.05 52.65
N CYS A 490 26.92 4.04 52.89
CA CYS A 490 27.91 3.88 51.81
C CYS A 490 27.95 2.46 51.21
N GLU A 491 27.69 1.42 52.01
CA GLU A 491 27.75 0.03 51.51
C GLU A 491 26.46 -0.39 50.80
N THR A 492 25.30 0.15 51.20
CA THR A 492 24.02 -0.15 50.54
C THR A 492 23.83 0.63 49.23
N PHE A 493 24.40 1.84 49.09
CA PHE A 493 24.40 2.57 47.81
C PHE A 493 25.19 1.86 46.69
N LEU A 494 26.17 1.04 47.05
CA LEU A 494 26.96 0.24 46.11
C LEU A 494 26.22 -1.05 45.68
N LEU A 495 25.22 -1.49 46.44
CA LEU A 495 24.46 -2.73 46.23
C LEU A 495 23.04 -2.51 45.70
N SER A 496 22.52 -1.28 45.70
CA SER A 496 21.30 -0.96 44.97
C SER A 496 21.59 -1.10 43.48
N SER A 497 20.98 -2.11 42.86
CA SER A 497 21.13 -2.38 41.43
C SER A 497 20.86 -1.13 40.60
N ARG A 498 21.46 -1.06 39.42
CA ARG A 498 21.25 -0.02 38.39
C ARG A 498 19.77 0.21 38.01
N GLU A 499 18.84 -0.58 38.54
CA GLU A 499 17.39 -0.52 38.36
C GLU A 499 16.66 0.19 39.53
N ALA A 500 17.31 0.41 40.67
CA ALA A 500 16.76 1.08 41.84
C ALA A 500 16.95 2.61 41.79
N HIS A 501 16.79 3.22 40.60
CA HIS A 501 16.75 4.67 40.52
C HIS A 501 15.47 5.15 41.21
N LYS A 502 15.62 5.71 42.41
CA LYS A 502 14.60 6.50 43.10
C LYS A 502 14.27 7.72 42.24
N ALA A 503 13.38 7.54 41.27
CA ALA A 503 13.00 8.57 40.32
C ALA A 503 11.91 9.47 40.93
N PRO A 504 11.95 10.78 40.66
CA PRO A 504 10.90 11.67 41.09
C PRO A 504 9.59 11.37 40.33
N PHE A 505 8.45 11.68 40.96
CA PHE A 505 7.11 11.43 40.42
C PHE A 505 6.88 11.99 39.00
N VAL A 506 7.54 13.11 38.66
CA VAL A 506 7.48 13.71 37.33
C VAL A 506 8.01 12.78 36.23
N ALA A 507 9.02 11.95 36.50
CA ALA A 507 9.59 11.02 35.54
C ALA A 507 8.63 9.86 35.24
N GLU A 508 8.01 9.31 36.29
CA GLU A 508 6.97 8.29 36.17
C GLU A 508 5.74 8.82 35.42
N SER A 509 5.31 10.04 35.75
CA SER A 509 4.21 10.71 35.05
C SER A 509 4.52 10.95 33.56
N ALA A 510 5.74 11.37 33.23
CA ALA A 510 6.17 11.56 31.85
C ALA A 510 6.16 10.23 31.06
N LEU A 511 6.66 9.15 31.65
CA LEU A 511 6.62 7.82 31.05
C LEU A 511 5.19 7.32 30.86
N LYS A 512 4.31 7.50 31.85
CA LYS A 512 2.89 7.13 31.75
C LYS A 512 2.18 7.87 30.61
N LEU A 513 2.37 9.19 30.50
CA LEU A 513 1.81 9.98 29.40
C LEU A 513 2.36 9.56 28.04
N ALA A 514 3.65 9.21 27.96
CA ALA A 514 4.27 8.68 26.76
C ALA A 514 3.69 7.31 26.37
N GLN A 515 3.48 6.41 27.35
CA GLN A 515 2.84 5.12 27.14
C GLN A 515 1.41 5.29 26.62
N GLU A 516 0.62 6.18 27.21
CA GLU A 516 -0.74 6.49 26.73
C GLU A 516 -0.73 6.92 25.24
N MET A 517 0.23 7.75 24.83
CA MET A 517 0.39 8.14 23.42
C MET A 517 0.80 6.96 22.51
N ILE A 518 1.64 6.04 23.01
CA ILE A 518 2.04 4.82 22.28
C ILE A 518 0.84 3.90 22.11
N ASP A 519 0.11 3.61 23.18
CA ASP A 519 -1.03 2.69 23.18
C ASP A 519 -2.12 3.14 22.20
N ARG A 520 -2.34 4.46 22.08
CA ARG A 520 -3.29 5.03 21.11
C ARG A 520 -2.88 4.73 19.67
N CYS A 521 -1.59 4.84 19.35
CA CYS A 521 -1.12 4.61 17.98
C CYS A 521 -0.98 3.13 17.62
N GLN A 522 -0.86 2.22 18.59
CA GLN A 522 -0.83 0.77 18.36
C GLN A 522 -2.06 0.26 17.59
N THR A 523 -3.18 0.98 17.70
CA THR A 523 -4.42 0.66 17.00
C THR A 523 -4.38 0.93 15.49
N LEU A 524 -3.42 1.73 14.99
CA LEU A 524 -3.27 2.00 13.56
C LEU A 524 -2.96 0.71 12.80
N PRO A 525 -3.56 0.45 11.63
CA PRO A 525 -3.35 -0.81 10.91
C PRO A 525 -2.01 -0.91 10.18
N VAL A 526 -1.26 0.19 10.00
CA VAL A 526 -0.02 0.23 9.22
C VAL A 526 1.18 0.57 10.09
N ILE A 527 2.18 -0.32 10.14
CA ILE A 527 3.39 -0.19 10.97
C ILE A 527 4.14 1.11 10.69
N LEU A 528 4.32 1.49 9.42
CA LEU A 528 5.02 2.73 9.05
C LEU A 528 4.28 3.99 9.54
N ALA A 529 2.95 3.96 9.58
CA ALA A 529 2.15 5.07 10.13
C ALA A 529 2.33 5.18 11.65
N ARG A 530 2.38 4.03 12.36
CA ARG A 530 2.71 3.98 13.80
C ARG A 530 4.07 4.62 14.08
N ALA A 531 5.09 4.21 13.33
CA ALA A 531 6.46 4.72 13.50
C ALA A 531 6.52 6.25 13.32
N LYS A 532 5.93 6.77 12.23
CA LYS A 532 5.82 8.20 11.95
C LYS A 532 5.07 8.97 13.06
N PHE A 533 4.02 8.38 13.60
CA PHE A 533 3.24 8.95 14.68
C PHE A 533 4.06 9.05 15.98
N VAL A 534 4.67 7.95 16.41
CA VAL A 534 5.55 7.88 17.61
C VAL A 534 6.69 8.89 17.50
N ARG A 535 7.33 8.98 16.33
CA ARG A 535 8.41 9.94 16.10
C ARG A 535 7.93 11.40 16.15
N SER A 536 6.69 11.66 15.77
CA SER A 536 6.09 13.00 15.79
C SER A 536 5.51 13.40 17.14
N THR A 537 5.30 12.44 18.05
CA THR A 537 4.69 12.62 19.38
C THR A 537 5.71 12.32 20.47
N VAL A 538 5.88 11.05 20.82
CA VAL A 538 6.67 10.53 21.94
C VAL A 538 8.12 11.02 21.90
N ALA A 539 8.78 10.94 20.75
CA ALA A 539 10.17 11.40 20.64
C ALA A 539 10.30 12.91 20.89
N ARG A 540 9.33 13.70 20.40
CA ARG A 540 9.29 15.16 20.65
C ARG A 540 8.91 15.48 22.08
N PHE A 541 8.02 14.69 22.68
CA PHE A 541 7.61 14.84 24.07
C PHE A 541 8.80 14.63 25.01
N PHE A 542 9.59 13.57 24.83
CA PHE A 542 10.80 13.35 25.61
C PHE A 542 11.88 14.39 25.35
N TRP A 543 11.97 14.94 24.13
CA TRP A 543 12.84 16.08 23.85
C TRP A 543 12.42 17.35 24.61
N TYR A 544 11.12 17.63 24.74
CA TYR A 544 10.66 18.72 25.59
C TYR A 544 10.91 18.44 27.08
N PHE A 545 10.70 17.20 27.51
CA PHE A 545 10.96 16.80 28.90
C PHE A 545 12.44 16.88 29.26
N SER A 546 13.36 16.49 28.36
CA SER A 546 14.80 16.61 28.61
C SER A 546 15.22 18.07 28.78
N ASN A 547 14.62 19.00 28.03
CA ASN A 547 14.84 20.43 28.23
C ASN A 547 14.34 20.91 29.61
N VAL A 548 13.26 20.34 30.15
CA VAL A 548 12.81 20.62 31.52
C VAL A 548 13.81 20.11 32.54
N LEU A 549 14.32 18.89 32.38
CA LEU A 549 15.35 18.32 33.26
C LEU A 549 16.63 19.17 33.22
N LEU A 550 17.05 19.60 32.03
CA LEU A 550 18.22 20.47 31.86
C LEU A 550 18.02 21.85 32.51
N LEU A 551 16.84 22.46 32.36
CA LEU A 551 16.54 23.74 32.99
C LEU A 551 16.49 23.61 34.52
N HIS A 552 15.88 22.54 35.04
CA HIS A 552 15.82 22.26 36.48
C HIS A 552 17.23 22.05 37.07
N CYS A 553 18.11 21.36 36.33
CA CYS A 553 19.51 21.16 36.68
C CYS A 553 20.33 22.47 36.60
N ARG A 554 20.14 23.31 35.57
CA ARG A 554 20.84 24.60 35.43
C ARG A 554 20.37 25.66 36.44
N ASN A 555 19.12 25.63 36.84
CA ASN A 555 18.64 26.45 37.96
C ASN A 555 19.23 26.01 39.31
N ALA A 556 20.13 25.03 39.33
CA ALA A 556 20.99 24.67 40.45
C ALA A 556 22.45 25.16 40.27
N GLU A 557 22.72 26.08 39.32
CA GLU A 557 24.05 26.66 39.09
C GLU A 557 24.63 27.21 40.38
N LEU A 558 25.70 26.54 40.85
CA LEU A 558 26.41 26.79 42.09
C LEU A 558 27.08 28.17 42.02
N SER A 559 26.62 29.12 42.84
CA SER A 559 27.51 30.19 43.27
C SER A 559 28.60 29.54 44.13
N PRO A 560 29.90 29.76 43.84
CA PRO A 560 30.98 29.19 44.63
C PRO A 560 31.02 29.69 46.09
N GLU A 561 30.16 30.65 46.45
CA GLU A 561 30.16 31.31 47.76
C GLU A 561 29.16 30.69 48.77
N GLU A 562 28.17 29.89 48.34
CA GLU A 562 27.25 29.17 49.22
C GLU A 562 26.86 27.80 48.64
N VAL A 563 27.49 26.72 49.12
CA VAL A 563 27.08 25.34 48.79
C VAL A 563 25.84 24.99 49.62
N ASP A 564 24.66 25.36 49.14
CA ASP A 564 23.40 24.90 49.71
C ASP A 564 23.13 23.44 49.27
N GLY A 565 22.97 22.54 50.24
CA GLY A 565 22.65 21.13 49.99
C GLY A 565 21.36 20.94 49.18
N SER A 566 20.46 21.93 49.18
CA SER A 566 19.25 21.93 48.36
C SER A 566 19.54 21.95 46.84
N LEU A 567 20.65 22.57 46.41
CA LEU A 567 21.05 22.66 45.00
C LEU A 567 21.59 21.32 44.49
N LEU A 568 22.37 20.61 45.33
CA LEU A 568 22.87 19.27 45.03
C LEU A 568 21.72 18.25 44.92
N VAL A 569 20.74 18.33 45.82
CA VAL A 569 19.52 17.49 45.76
C VAL A 569 18.79 17.71 44.43
N ARG A 570 18.62 18.96 43.99
CA ARG A 570 17.96 19.29 42.72
C ARG A 570 18.67 18.72 41.49
N ALA A 571 20.00 18.78 41.47
CA ALA A 571 20.82 18.20 40.41
C ALA A 571 20.69 16.67 40.40
N CYS A 572 20.78 16.02 41.57
CA CYS A 572 20.61 14.58 41.73
C CYS A 572 19.21 14.09 41.31
N GLU A 573 18.14 14.79 41.68
CA GLU A 573 16.77 14.49 41.25
C GLU A 573 16.63 14.52 39.71
N SER A 574 17.24 15.51 39.07
CA SER A 574 17.22 15.66 37.61
C SER A 574 17.99 14.54 36.91
N ILE A 575 19.15 14.15 37.45
CA ILE A 575 19.97 13.04 36.95
C ILE A 575 19.23 11.71 37.15
N ASN A 576 18.64 11.47 38.32
CA ASN A 576 17.87 10.27 38.61
C ASN A 576 16.66 10.14 37.69
N ALA A 577 15.93 11.23 37.45
CA ALA A 577 14.84 11.27 36.48
C ALA A 577 15.31 10.90 35.07
N ALA A 578 16.42 11.49 34.61
CA ALA A 578 16.98 11.22 33.29
C ALA A 578 17.41 9.76 33.13
N ARG A 579 18.10 9.20 34.13
CA ARG A 579 18.56 7.80 34.13
C ARG A 579 17.41 6.81 34.17
N TYR A 580 16.36 7.10 34.94
CA TYR A 580 15.17 6.27 34.99
C TYR A 580 14.45 6.23 33.64
N VAL A 581 14.26 7.39 33.00
CA VAL A 581 13.66 7.47 31.67
C VAL A 581 14.54 6.79 30.62
N GLU A 582 15.87 6.99 30.65
CA GLU A 582 16.81 6.32 29.76
C GLU A 582 16.70 4.79 29.86
N SER A 583 16.69 4.25 31.08
CA SER A 583 16.51 2.81 31.33
C SER A 583 15.21 2.29 30.72
N LYS A 584 14.10 2.99 30.92
CA LYS A 584 12.79 2.60 30.38
C LYS A 584 12.71 2.71 28.86
N LEU A 585 13.33 3.72 28.26
CA LEU A 585 13.43 3.83 26.81
C LEU A 585 14.29 2.72 26.21
N GLN A 586 15.31 2.26 26.92
CA GLN A 586 16.11 1.11 26.50
C GLN A 586 15.28 -0.18 26.53
N GLU A 587 14.49 -0.41 27.59
CA GLU A 587 13.53 -1.52 27.66
C GLU A 587 12.54 -1.48 26.48
N TRP A 588 11.99 -0.30 26.15
CA TRP A 588 11.08 -0.15 25.01
C TRP A 588 11.76 -0.39 23.67
N SER A 589 13.05 -0.09 23.55
CA SER A 589 13.80 -0.30 22.30
C SER A 589 14.00 -1.78 21.95
N ASP A 590 13.93 -2.65 22.96
CA ASP A 590 14.02 -4.10 22.84
C ASP A 590 12.65 -4.78 22.63
N ASP A 591 11.54 -4.05 22.75
CA ASP A 591 10.20 -4.56 22.48
C ASP A 591 10.00 -4.85 20.98
N ALA A 592 9.40 -6.00 20.67
CA ALA A 592 9.11 -6.45 19.32
C ALA A 592 8.37 -5.40 18.49
N SER A 593 7.44 -4.67 19.12
CA SER A 593 6.65 -3.62 18.44
C SER A 593 7.53 -2.49 17.89
N PHE A 594 8.55 -2.06 18.64
CA PHE A 594 9.48 -1.01 18.23
C PHE A 594 10.54 -1.53 17.24
N LEU A 595 10.97 -2.77 17.39
CA LEU A 595 11.88 -3.43 16.45
C LEU A 595 11.23 -3.56 15.05
N GLU A 596 9.97 -3.99 14.98
CA GLU A 596 9.20 -4.05 13.72
C GLU A 596 9.09 -2.67 13.06
N MET A 597 8.76 -1.63 13.85
CA MET A 597 8.70 -0.25 13.35
C MET A 597 10.05 0.23 12.79
N LYS A 598 11.16 -0.08 13.47
CA LYS A 598 12.51 0.28 13.03
C LYS A 598 12.89 -0.41 11.72
N ILE A 599 12.57 -1.70 11.56
CA ILE A 599 12.81 -2.46 10.33
C ILE A 599 11.98 -1.86 9.18
N ALA A 600 10.69 -1.59 9.41
CA ALA A 600 9.81 -1.01 8.41
C ALA A 600 10.28 0.38 7.93
N GLU A 601 10.75 1.24 8.83
CA GLU A 601 11.32 2.55 8.46
C GLU A 601 12.59 2.40 7.62
N ASN A 602 13.51 1.51 8.01
CA ASN A 602 14.76 1.27 7.27
C ASN A 602 14.49 0.78 5.84
N ASN A 603 13.53 -0.13 5.67
CA ASN A 603 13.14 -0.64 4.36
C ASN A 603 12.44 0.41 3.48
N SER A 604 11.82 1.43 4.09
CA SER A 604 11.17 2.52 3.34
C SER A 604 12.10 3.65 2.91
N ASN A 605 13.29 3.74 3.53
CA ASN A 605 14.33 4.73 3.21
C ASN A 605 15.41 4.19 2.24
N MET A 606 15.33 2.91 1.90
CA MET A 606 16.03 2.25 0.79
C MET A 606 15.17 2.34 -0.46
#